data_AF-U1WR90-F1
#
_entry.id   AF-U1WR90-F1
#
_cell.length_a   1.000
_cell.length_b   1.000
_cell.length_c   1.000
_cell.angle_alpha   90.00
_cell.angle_beta   90.00
_cell.angle_gamma   90.00
#
_symmetry.space_group_name_H-M   'P 1'
#
loop_
_entity.id
_entity.type
_entity.pdbx_description
1 polymer ?
#
loop_
_entity_poly.entity_id
_entity_poly.type
_entity_poly.pdbx_seq_one_letter_code
_entity_poly.pdbx_strand_id
1 'polypeptide(L)'
;MAVVKATNSDINLLARLLRAEAEGEGNLGMLLVGNVGINRVRSNCSDFKGLRTIPQMIYQPHAFEAVTHGYFYQRARENERRLARRVINGESFWPGKYSLWYFRPPGECPEEWYNQPFVGRFKAHCFYEPTAETCQNVYNVF
;
A
#
# COMPACT_ATOMS: atom_id res chain seq x y z
N MET A 1 0.02 18.54 -5.68
CA MET A 1 -0.25 17.86 -6.96
C MET A 1 -0.26 16.36 -6.69
N ALA A 2 -1.05 15.57 -7.42
CA ALA A 2 -1.05 14.11 -7.24
C ALA A 2 0.30 13.51 -7.67
N VAL A 3 0.84 12.57 -6.88
CA VAL A 3 2.12 11.90 -7.17
C VAL A 3 1.96 10.70 -8.10
N VAL A 4 0.73 10.25 -8.32
CA VAL A 4 0.34 9.27 -9.33
C VAL A 4 -0.89 9.75 -10.09
N LYS A 5 -1.04 9.35 -11.35
CA LYS A 5 -2.25 9.64 -12.13
C LYS A 5 -3.39 8.77 -11.59
N ALA A 6 -4.52 9.39 -11.24
CA ALA A 6 -5.69 8.69 -10.73
C ALA A 6 -6.98 9.36 -11.22
N THR A 7 -7.90 8.56 -11.75
CA THR A 7 -9.27 8.94 -12.05
C THR A 7 -10.16 8.78 -10.81
N ASN A 8 -11.41 9.25 -10.87
CA ASN A 8 -12.40 8.97 -9.83
C ASN A 8 -12.66 7.45 -9.66
N SER A 9 -12.53 6.67 -10.74
CA SER A 9 -12.64 5.21 -10.66
C SER A 9 -11.48 4.61 -9.86
N ASP A 10 -10.25 5.09 -10.09
CA ASP A 10 -9.07 4.63 -9.37
C ASP A 10 -9.12 5.01 -7.88
N ILE A 11 -9.62 6.22 -7.56
CA ILE A 11 -9.85 6.65 -6.18
C ILE A 11 -10.86 5.72 -5.50
N ASN A 12 -11.94 5.34 -6.18
CA ASN A 12 -12.92 4.41 -5.65
C ASN A 12 -12.34 3.01 -5.46
N LEU A 13 -11.52 2.55 -6.41
CA LEU A 13 -10.87 1.25 -6.35
C LEU A 13 -9.87 1.19 -5.19
N LEU A 14 -9.02 2.21 -5.04
CA LEU A 14 -8.10 2.32 -3.92
C LEU A 14 -8.85 2.41 -2.59
N ALA A 15 -9.91 3.22 -2.50
CA ALA A 15 -10.72 3.34 -1.28
C ALA A 15 -11.33 1.99 -0.84
N ARG A 16 -11.79 1.16 -1.78
CA ARG A 16 -12.26 -0.21 -1.50
C ARG A 16 -11.14 -1.09 -0.95
N LEU A 17 -9.95 -1.00 -1.56
CA LEU A 17 -8.77 -1.72 -1.08
C LEU A 17 -8.41 -1.34 0.34
N LEU A 18 -8.31 -0.04 0.65
CA LEU A 18 -7.94 0.44 1.97
C LEU A 18 -8.90 -0.10 3.05
N ARG A 19 -10.20 -0.11 2.76
CA ARG A 19 -11.19 -0.70 3.66
C ARG A 19 -10.96 -2.19 3.85
N ALA A 20 -10.83 -2.93 2.75
CA ALA A 20 -10.71 -4.39 2.80
C ALA A 20 -9.44 -4.83 3.55
N GLU A 21 -8.35 -4.09 3.39
CA GLU A 21 -7.05 -4.43 3.98
C GLU A 21 -6.88 -3.91 5.42
N ALA A 22 -7.47 -2.76 5.76
CA ALA A 22 -7.08 -2.05 6.99
C ALA A 22 -8.22 -1.31 7.72
N GLU A 23 -9.49 -1.62 7.46
CA GLU A 23 -10.61 -0.99 8.18
C GLU A 23 -10.51 -1.16 9.70
N GLY A 24 -10.16 -2.36 10.19
CA GLY A 24 -9.93 -2.63 11.62
C GLY A 24 -8.73 -1.88 12.22
N GLU A 25 -7.79 -1.48 11.37
CA GLU A 25 -6.60 -0.74 11.78
C GLU A 25 -6.87 0.77 11.91
N GLY A 26 -8.03 1.23 11.43
CA GLY A 26 -8.49 2.62 11.48
C GLY A 26 -7.82 3.50 10.41
N ASN A 27 -8.08 4.81 10.48
CA ASN A 27 -7.67 5.75 9.44
C ASN A 27 -6.16 5.75 9.15
N LEU A 28 -5.32 5.63 10.19
CA LEU A 28 -3.87 5.59 10.02
C LEU A 28 -3.42 4.28 9.35
N GLY A 29 -3.97 3.13 9.75
CA GLY A 29 -3.65 1.84 9.10
C GLY A 29 -4.00 1.83 7.62
N MET A 30 -5.16 2.39 7.27
CA MET A 30 -5.57 2.59 5.88
C MET A 30 -4.63 3.51 5.10
N LEU A 31 -4.13 4.59 5.72
CA LEU A 31 -3.13 5.46 5.08
C LEU A 31 -1.80 4.73 4.85
N LEU A 32 -1.37 3.89 5.80
CA LEU A 32 -0.12 3.12 5.69
C LEU A 32 -0.19 2.09 4.55
N VAL A 33 -1.30 1.34 4.43
CA VAL A 33 -1.53 0.44 3.28
C VAL A 33 -1.57 1.24 1.97
N GLY A 34 -2.21 2.41 2.00
CA GLY A 34 -2.23 3.32 0.86
C GLY A 34 -0.82 3.80 0.46
N ASN A 35 0.04 4.12 1.41
CA ASN A 35 1.43 4.48 1.14
C ASN A 35 2.18 3.35 0.46
N VAL A 36 2.09 2.12 0.98
CA VAL A 36 2.70 0.95 0.34
C VAL A 36 2.21 0.79 -1.10
N GLY A 37 0.90 0.88 -1.34
CA GLY A 37 0.35 0.79 -2.69
C GLY A 37 0.87 1.88 -3.65
N ILE A 38 0.94 3.12 -3.19
CA ILE A 38 1.49 4.23 -3.99
C ILE A 38 2.99 4.06 -4.22
N ASN A 39 3.74 3.57 -3.24
CA ASN A 39 5.17 3.28 -3.38
C ASN A 39 5.41 2.22 -4.46
N ARG A 40 4.63 1.15 -4.48
CA ARG A 40 4.69 0.10 -5.52
C ARG A 40 4.51 0.68 -6.93
N VAL A 41 3.56 1.61 -7.11
CA VAL A 41 3.30 2.28 -8.39
C VAL A 41 4.47 3.18 -8.84
N ARG A 42 5.20 3.77 -7.90
CA ARG A 42 6.24 4.76 -8.18
C ARG A 42 7.65 4.17 -8.28
N SER A 43 7.92 3.08 -7.57
CA SER A 43 9.29 2.60 -7.37
C SER A 43 9.88 1.87 -8.58
N ASN A 44 9.08 1.24 -9.42
CA ASN A 44 9.53 0.55 -10.64
C ASN A 44 10.78 -0.34 -10.45
N CYS A 45 10.75 -1.22 -9.45
CA CYS A 45 11.90 -2.01 -9.02
C CYS A 45 11.42 -3.34 -8.45
N SER A 46 12.32 -4.30 -8.25
CA SER A 46 12.00 -5.63 -7.72
C SER A 46 10.75 -6.24 -8.40
N ASP A 47 9.77 -6.68 -7.61
CA ASP A 47 8.48 -7.26 -8.02
C ASP A 47 7.50 -6.25 -8.66
N PHE A 48 7.81 -4.95 -8.61
CA PHE A 48 6.91 -3.87 -9.04
C PHE A 48 7.38 -3.19 -10.34
N LYS A 49 8.26 -3.85 -11.10
CA LYS A 49 8.67 -3.37 -12.43
C LYS A 49 7.47 -3.34 -13.38
N GLY A 50 7.32 -2.23 -14.11
CA GLY A 50 6.20 -2.04 -15.06
C GLY A 50 4.83 -1.74 -14.42
N LEU A 51 4.74 -1.75 -13.08
CA LEU A 51 3.55 -1.37 -12.34
C LEU A 51 3.45 0.17 -12.36
N ARG A 52 2.42 0.72 -13.02
CA ARG A 52 2.29 2.17 -13.28
C ARG A 52 0.93 2.76 -12.94
N THR A 53 -0.07 1.92 -12.68
CA THR A 53 -1.42 2.37 -12.38
C THR A 53 -1.97 1.69 -11.13
N ILE A 54 -2.92 2.35 -10.46
CA ILE A 54 -3.61 1.81 -9.29
C ILE A 54 -4.31 0.46 -9.62
N PRO A 55 -5.00 0.30 -10.75
CA PRO A 55 -5.55 -1.01 -11.12
C PRO A 55 -4.48 -2.09 -11.31
N GLN A 56 -3.35 -1.79 -11.95
CA GLN A 56 -2.25 -2.75 -12.09
C GLN A 56 -1.70 -3.19 -10.72
N MET A 57 -1.60 -2.25 -9.78
CA MET A 57 -1.16 -2.54 -8.42
C MET A 57 -2.12 -3.48 -7.70
N ILE A 58 -3.41 -3.19 -7.79
CA ILE A 58 -4.46 -3.92 -7.07
C ILE A 58 -4.67 -5.32 -7.65
N TYR A 59 -4.61 -5.46 -8.97
CA TYR A 59 -4.84 -6.74 -9.65
C TYR A 59 -3.55 -7.49 -10.00
N GLN A 60 -2.40 -7.06 -9.48
CA GLN A 60 -1.18 -7.87 -9.56
C GLN A 60 -1.45 -9.23 -8.89
N PRO A 61 -1.11 -10.36 -9.54
CA PRO A 61 -1.34 -11.68 -8.96
C PRO A 61 -0.74 -11.81 -7.56
N HIS A 62 -1.54 -12.30 -6.61
CA HIS A 62 -1.16 -12.49 -5.21
C HIS A 62 -0.80 -11.20 -4.43
N ALA A 63 -1.06 -10.00 -4.96
CA ALA A 63 -0.72 -8.75 -4.28
C ALA A 63 -1.66 -8.41 -3.11
N PHE A 64 -2.96 -8.74 -3.26
CA PHE A 64 -3.99 -8.48 -2.26
C PHE A 64 -5.02 -9.61 -2.27
N GLU A 65 -5.23 -10.24 -1.12
CA GLU A 65 -6.28 -11.25 -0.95
C GLU A 65 -7.67 -10.60 -1.04
N ALA A 66 -7.81 -9.32 -0.68
CA ALA A 66 -9.07 -8.59 -0.74
C ALA A 66 -9.83 -8.74 -2.07
N VAL A 67 -9.14 -8.81 -3.22
CA VAL A 67 -9.77 -8.86 -4.54
C VAL A 67 -10.57 -10.14 -4.80
N THR A 68 -10.31 -11.21 -4.03
CA THR A 68 -11.05 -12.49 -4.13
C THR A 68 -12.31 -12.51 -3.27
N HIS A 69 -12.49 -11.52 -2.38
CA HIS A 69 -13.64 -11.46 -1.48
C HIS A 69 -14.69 -10.46 -1.96
N GLY A 70 -15.98 -10.83 -1.85
CA GLY A 70 -17.11 -9.96 -2.21
C GLY A 70 -17.13 -8.62 -1.46
N TYR A 71 -16.52 -8.56 -0.27
CA TYR A 71 -16.42 -7.34 0.55
C TYR A 71 -15.69 -6.19 -0.18
N PHE A 72 -14.68 -6.52 -0.98
CA PHE A 72 -13.91 -5.55 -1.77
C PHE A 72 -14.79 -4.81 -2.79
N TYR A 73 -15.75 -5.50 -3.40
CA TYR A 73 -16.58 -4.94 -4.47
C TYR A 73 -17.73 -4.04 -3.97
N GLN A 74 -17.95 -3.97 -2.66
CA GLN A 74 -18.93 -3.05 -2.09
C GLN A 74 -18.53 -1.58 -2.35
N ARG A 75 -19.53 -0.69 -2.40
CA ARG A 75 -19.32 0.74 -2.67
C ARG A 75 -18.28 1.38 -1.73
N ALA A 76 -17.38 2.20 -2.29
CA ALA A 76 -16.44 3.00 -1.51
C ALA A 76 -17.19 4.09 -0.71
N ARG A 77 -16.87 4.26 0.58
CA ARG A 77 -17.47 5.32 1.41
C ARG A 77 -16.62 6.58 1.33
N GLU A 78 -17.20 7.72 1.72
CA GLU A 78 -16.50 9.01 1.64
C GLU A 78 -15.26 9.09 2.52
N ASN A 79 -15.25 8.37 3.64
CA ASN A 79 -14.09 8.30 4.51
C ASN A 79 -12.87 7.71 3.78
N GLU A 80 -13.01 6.52 3.20
CA GLU A 80 -11.90 5.87 2.51
C GLU A 80 -11.53 6.58 1.21
N ARG A 81 -12.50 7.19 0.50
CA ARG A 81 -12.22 8.07 -0.63
C ARG A 81 -11.33 9.24 -0.24
N ARG A 82 -11.59 9.86 0.92
CA ARG A 82 -10.73 10.93 1.45
C ARG A 82 -9.32 10.41 1.71
N LEU A 83 -9.17 9.26 2.37
CA LEU A 83 -7.85 8.67 2.66
C LEU A 83 -7.09 8.28 1.38
N ALA A 84 -7.76 7.69 0.39
CA ALA A 84 -7.19 7.37 -0.91
C ALA A 84 -6.64 8.61 -1.62
N ARG A 85 -7.38 9.73 -1.61
CA ARG A 85 -6.91 11.00 -2.19
C ARG A 85 -5.66 11.52 -1.48
N ARG A 86 -5.56 11.39 -0.17
CA ARG A 86 -4.40 11.85 0.62
C ARG A 86 -3.12 11.13 0.19
N VAL A 87 -3.15 9.80 0.10
CA VAL A 87 -1.98 9.02 -0.34
C VAL A 87 -1.66 9.23 -1.82
N ILE A 88 -2.67 9.37 -2.69
CA ILE A 88 -2.49 9.74 -4.11
C ILE A 88 -1.84 11.12 -4.25
N ASN A 89 -2.11 12.04 -3.31
CA ASN A 89 -1.49 13.36 -3.24
C ASN A 89 -0.09 13.36 -2.60
N GLY A 90 0.43 12.18 -2.21
CA GLY A 90 1.79 12.03 -1.72
C GLY A 90 1.95 12.17 -0.20
N GLU A 91 0.85 12.25 0.57
CA GLU A 91 0.95 12.19 2.02
C GLU A 91 1.53 10.85 2.44
N SER A 92 2.63 10.87 3.20
CA SER A 92 3.34 9.66 3.65
C SER A 92 3.40 9.61 5.18
N PHE A 93 3.26 8.41 5.72
CA PHE A 93 3.24 8.15 7.16
C PHE A 93 4.20 7.01 7.51
N TRP A 94 4.77 7.06 8.71
CA TRP A 94 5.60 5.98 9.24
C TRP A 94 4.72 4.88 9.87
N PRO A 95 5.00 3.57 9.67
CA PRO A 95 6.14 2.94 8.96
C PRO A 95 5.94 2.72 7.44
N GLY A 96 4.87 3.25 6.84
CA GLY A 96 4.55 3.06 5.42
C GLY A 96 5.38 3.88 4.44
N LYS A 97 6.23 4.80 4.92
CA LYS A 97 6.91 5.81 4.10
C LYS A 97 7.69 5.20 2.94
N TYR A 98 8.61 4.26 3.20
CA TYR A 98 9.39 3.58 2.16
C TYR A 98 9.02 2.10 2.00
N SER A 99 8.04 1.64 2.77
CA SER A 99 7.64 0.24 2.76
C SER A 99 7.02 -0.15 1.42
N LEU A 100 7.39 -1.32 0.92
CA LEU A 100 6.82 -1.95 -0.28
C LEU A 100 6.02 -3.21 0.06
N TRP A 101 6.24 -3.78 1.25
CA TRP A 101 5.53 -4.95 1.72
C TRP A 101 4.95 -4.70 3.12
N TYR A 102 3.80 -5.32 3.36
CA TYR A 102 3.22 -5.45 4.68
C TYR A 102 2.46 -6.77 4.77
N PHE A 103 2.35 -7.32 5.98
CA PHE A 103 1.46 -8.44 6.25
C PHE A 103 1.06 -8.49 7.72
N ARG A 104 0.09 -9.36 8.02
CA ARG A 104 -0.41 -9.61 9.37
C ARG A 104 0.07 -10.98 9.88
N PRO A 105 1.21 -11.07 10.59
CA PRO A 105 1.59 -12.33 11.23
C PRO A 105 0.64 -12.66 12.40
N PRO A 106 0.50 -13.94 12.76
CA PRO A 106 -0.22 -14.35 13.97
C PRO A 106 0.50 -13.96 15.27
N GLY A 107 1.79 -13.59 15.22
CA GLY A 107 2.63 -13.32 16.39
C GLY A 107 3.53 -12.09 16.25
N GLU A 108 4.80 -12.25 16.59
CA GLU A 108 5.82 -11.21 16.43
C GLU A 108 6.15 -10.98 14.94
N CYS A 109 6.59 -9.76 14.62
CA CYS A 109 7.04 -9.45 13.28
C CYS A 109 8.41 -10.09 13.06
N PRO A 110 8.60 -10.92 12.02
CA PRO A 110 9.93 -11.36 11.62
C PRO A 110 10.86 -10.17 11.36
N GLU A 111 12.13 -10.30 11.72
CA GLU A 111 13.15 -9.27 11.47
C GLU A 111 13.33 -8.98 9.98
N GLU A 112 13.08 -9.97 9.13
CA GLU A 112 13.15 -9.84 7.68
C GLU A 112 11.98 -10.54 7.00
N TRP A 113 11.59 -10.02 5.83
CA TRP A 113 10.65 -10.68 4.92
C TRP A 113 11.12 -10.50 3.47
N TYR A 114 11.21 -11.59 2.70
CA TYR A 114 11.85 -11.61 1.37
C TYR A 114 13.28 -10.99 1.37
N ASN A 115 14.05 -11.25 2.43
CA ASN A 115 15.38 -10.66 2.66
C ASN A 115 15.37 -9.11 2.75
N GLN A 116 14.23 -8.51 3.09
CA GLN A 116 14.08 -7.08 3.29
C GLN A 116 13.82 -6.78 4.77
N PRO A 117 14.44 -5.72 5.33
CA PRO A 117 14.40 -5.45 6.76
C PRO A 117 13.03 -5.01 7.25
N PHE A 118 12.72 -5.41 8.48
CA PHE A 118 11.58 -4.92 9.24
C PHE A 118 11.76 -3.44 9.62
N VAL A 119 10.71 -2.65 9.37
CA VAL A 119 10.71 -1.21 9.60
C VAL A 119 9.98 -0.85 10.88
N GLY A 120 8.81 -1.47 11.07
CA GLY A 120 7.94 -1.13 12.16
C GLY A 120 6.60 -1.82 12.07
N ARG A 121 5.95 -1.90 13.22
CA ARG A 121 4.62 -2.48 13.38
C ARG A 121 3.62 -1.37 13.64
N PHE A 122 2.53 -1.37 12.88
CA PHE A 122 1.35 -0.61 13.25
C PHE A 122 0.22 -1.59 13.54
N LYS A 123 -0.14 -1.69 14.83
CA LYS A 123 -1.17 -2.62 15.33
C LYS A 123 -0.95 -4.05 14.82
N ALA A 124 -1.76 -4.58 13.91
CA ALA A 124 -1.59 -5.95 13.41
C ALA A 124 -0.67 -6.06 12.18
N HIS A 125 -0.32 -4.95 11.52
CA HIS A 125 0.49 -4.97 10.30
C HIS A 125 1.97 -4.71 10.60
N CYS A 126 2.82 -5.59 10.09
CA CYS A 126 4.27 -5.44 10.05
C CYS A 126 4.67 -4.90 8.67
N PHE A 127 5.53 -3.89 8.64
CA PHE A 127 5.94 -3.20 7.42
C PHE A 127 7.42 -3.43 7.13
N TYR A 128 7.75 -3.55 5.85
CA TYR A 128 9.09 -3.88 5.36
C TYR A 128 9.46 -2.97 4.18
N GLU A 129 10.65 -2.39 4.25
CA GLU A 129 11.22 -1.53 3.21
C GLU A 129 12.34 -2.26 2.48
N PRO A 130 12.52 -2.04 1.18
CA PRO A 130 13.58 -2.69 0.43
C PRO A 130 14.95 -2.16 0.82
N THR A 131 15.98 -2.99 0.78
CA THR A 131 17.35 -2.47 0.76
C THR A 131 17.58 -1.60 -0.49
N ALA A 132 18.58 -0.71 -0.45
CA ALA A 132 18.92 0.12 -1.60
C ALA A 132 19.31 -0.72 -2.83
N GLU A 133 19.92 -1.89 -2.61
CA GLU A 133 20.26 -2.85 -3.66
C GLU A 133 19.02 -3.44 -4.34
N THR A 134 17.99 -3.82 -3.56
CA THR A 134 16.72 -4.32 -4.09
C THR A 134 15.95 -3.25 -4.83
N CYS A 135 15.85 -2.05 -4.24
CA CYS A 135 15.09 -0.94 -4.79
C CYS A 135 15.52 0.42 -4.25
N GLN A 136 16.54 1.02 -4.86
CA GLN A 136 16.93 2.39 -4.53
C GLN A 136 15.83 3.42 -4.88
N ASN A 137 15.04 3.16 -5.92
CA ASN A 137 14.05 4.10 -6.44
C ASN A 137 13.00 4.51 -5.40
N VAL A 138 12.61 3.63 -4.47
CA VAL A 138 11.61 3.99 -3.45
C VAL A 138 12.09 5.18 -2.61
N TYR A 139 13.40 5.32 -2.39
CA TYR A 139 13.96 6.41 -1.59
C TYR A 139 14.04 7.75 -2.36
N ASN A 140 13.91 7.72 -3.69
CA ASN A 140 14.07 8.89 -4.56
C ASN A 140 12.74 9.43 -5.10
N VAL A 141 11.61 8.82 -4.76
CA VAL A 141 10.30 9.23 -5.28
C VAL A 141 9.61 10.28 -4.41
N PHE A 142 10.10 10.66 -3.24
CA PHE A 142 9.37 11.56 -2.33
C PHE A 142 9.59 13.05 -2.60
#